data_AF-A0A5J6WEJ9-F1
#
_entry.id   AF-A0A5J6WEJ9-F1
#
_cell.length_a   1.000
_cell.length_b   1.000
_cell.length_c   1.000
_cell.angle_alpha   90.00
_cell.angle_beta   90.00
_cell.angle_gamma   90.00
#
_symmetry.space_group_name_H-M   'P 1'
#
loop_
_entity.id
_entity.type
_entity.pdbx_description
1 polymer ?
#
loop_
_entity_poly.entity_id
_entity_poly.type
_entity_poly.pdbx_seq_one_letter_code
_entity_poly.pdbx_strand_id
1 'polypeptide(L)'
;MLLLILFIIITIISNILLILSFLISKKSFMDREKNSPFECGFDPKSLARIPFSLHFFLITMIFLIFDVEITLLFPLIYSFYLVNFLIMMKISFFFIFILLIGLYHEWNQNMLNWIN
;
A
#
# COMPACT_ATOMS: atom_id res chain seq x y z
N MET A 1 3.70 -17.95 -20.46
CA MET A 1 3.69 -19.32 -19.90
C MET A 1 4.66 -19.49 -18.73
N LEU A 2 5.95 -19.14 -18.87
CA LEU A 2 6.94 -19.22 -17.77
C LEU A 2 6.54 -18.43 -16.51
N LEU A 3 6.04 -17.20 -16.67
CA LEU A 3 5.57 -16.37 -15.54
C LEU A 3 4.45 -17.07 -14.73
N LEU A 4 3.55 -17.74 -15.44
CA LEU A 4 2.41 -18.44 -14.83
C LEU A 4 2.89 -19.70 -14.08
N ILE A 5 3.88 -20.41 -14.63
CA ILE A 5 4.53 -21.54 -13.96
C ILE A 5 5.25 -21.08 -12.69
N LEU A 6 6.01 -19.98 -12.75
CA LEU A 6 6.70 -19.41 -11.58
C LEU A 6 5.71 -19.00 -10.48
N PHE A 7 4.60 -18.35 -10.83
CA PHE A 7 3.55 -18.00 -9.87
C PHE A 7 2.95 -19.24 -9.18
N ILE A 8 2.66 -20.29 -9.95
CA ILE A 8 2.13 -21.56 -9.42
C ILE A 8 3.15 -22.21 -8.47
N ILE A 9 4.43 -22.25 -8.83
CA ILE A 9 5.47 -22.82 -7.96
C ILE A 9 5.57 -22.07 -6.63
N ILE A 10 5.57 -20.74 -6.65
CA ILE A 10 5.68 -19.92 -5.43
C ILE A 10 4.47 -20.12 -4.52
N THR A 11 3.26 -20.13 -5.08
CA THR A 11 2.04 -20.37 -4.30
C THR A 11 2.02 -21.78 -3.68
N ILE A 12 2.45 -22.80 -4.43
CA ILE A 12 2.59 -24.17 -3.89
C ILE A 12 3.58 -24.21 -2.72
N ILE A 13 4.75 -23.61 -2.86
CA ILE A 13 5.78 -23.58 -1.80
C ILE A 13 5.22 -22.91 -0.53
N SER A 14 4.56 -21.75 -0.67
CA SER A 14 3.98 -21.04 0.49
C SER A 14 2.91 -21.87 1.22
N ASN A 15 2.06 -22.59 0.47
CA ASN A 15 1.05 -23.47 1.05
C ASN A 15 1.67 -24.70 1.73
N ILE A 16 2.71 -25.30 1.15
CA ILE A 16 3.43 -26.42 1.77
C ILE A 16 4.03 -25.99 3.11
N LEU A 17 4.67 -24.81 3.16
CA LEU A 17 5.23 -24.27 4.40
C LEU A 17 4.14 -24.00 5.44
N LEU A 18 2.99 -23.47 5.04
CA LEU A 18 1.85 -23.27 5.93
C LEU A 18 1.36 -24.61 6.51
N ILE A 19 1.18 -25.63 5.68
CA ILE A 19 0.70 -26.96 6.10
C ILE A 19 1.72 -27.62 7.04
N LEU A 20 3.01 -27.58 6.70
CA LEU A 20 4.08 -28.09 7.56
C LEU A 20 4.07 -27.38 8.91
N SER A 21 3.89 -26.06 8.94
CA SER A 21 3.82 -25.31 10.20
C SER A 21 2.65 -25.77 11.08
N PHE A 22 1.49 -26.06 10.49
CA PHE A 22 0.33 -26.56 11.22
C PHE A 22 0.54 -28.00 11.72
N LEU A 23 1.15 -28.88 10.92
CA LEU A 23 1.42 -30.27 11.28
C LEU A 23 2.48 -30.41 12.37
N ILE A 24 3.55 -29.60 12.31
CA ILE A 24 4.64 -29.64 13.28
C ILE A 24 4.25 -28.93 14.59
N SER A 25 3.36 -27.93 14.52
CA SER A 25 2.97 -27.16 15.71
C SER A 25 2.31 -28.04 16.78
N LYS A 26 2.92 -28.09 17.97
CA LYS A 26 2.31 -28.69 19.15
C LYS A 26 1.29 -27.71 19.75
N LYS A 27 0.06 -27.73 19.23
CA LYS A 27 -1.04 -26.94 19.81
C LYS A 27 -1.50 -27.60 21.12
N SER A 28 -1.66 -26.81 22.19
CA SER A 28 -2.39 -27.29 23.38
C SER A 28 -3.88 -27.31 23.08
N PHE A 29 -4.61 -28.19 23.77
CA PHE A 29 -6.06 -28.25 23.69
C PHE A 29 -6.65 -26.93 24.20
N MET A 30 -7.24 -26.12 23.31
CA MET A 30 -8.24 -25.06 23.57
C MET A 30 -8.17 -24.40 24.98
N ASP A 31 -7.02 -23.86 25.36
CA ASP A 31 -6.90 -23.09 26.60
C ASP A 31 -7.55 -21.72 26.39
N ARG A 32 -8.56 -21.36 27.19
CA ARG A 32 -9.28 -20.07 27.09
C ARG A 32 -8.31 -18.88 27.10
N GLU A 33 -7.29 -18.93 27.96
CA GLU A 33 -6.27 -17.89 28.12
C GLU A 33 -5.30 -17.76 26.93
N LYS A 34 -5.19 -18.80 26.08
CA LYS A 34 -4.45 -18.69 24.81
C LYS A 34 -5.31 -18.16 23.67
N ASN A 35 -6.62 -18.29 23.81
CA ASN A 35 -7.60 -17.81 22.85
C ASN A 35 -8.09 -16.39 23.16
N SER A 36 -7.72 -15.81 24.31
CA SER A 36 -8.02 -14.42 24.67
C SER A 36 -7.02 -13.46 24.00
N PRO A 37 -7.45 -12.22 23.68
CA PRO A 37 -6.57 -11.21 23.10
C PRO A 37 -5.46 -10.82 24.09
N PHE A 38 -4.23 -10.71 23.58
CA PHE A 38 -3.07 -10.37 24.40
C PHE A 38 -2.92 -8.84 24.52
N GLU A 39 -3.18 -8.28 25.70
CA GLU A 39 -2.88 -6.87 26.04
C GLU A 39 -1.81 -6.81 27.15
N CYS A 40 -0.60 -7.30 26.85
CA CYS A 40 0.53 -7.37 27.79
C CYS A 40 0.22 -8.15 29.10
N GLY A 41 -0.64 -9.17 29.02
CA GLY A 41 -1.06 -9.99 30.17
C GLY A 41 -2.23 -9.41 30.97
N PHE A 42 -2.83 -8.31 30.51
CA PHE A 42 -4.06 -7.76 31.04
C PHE A 42 -5.26 -8.07 30.14
N ASP A 43 -6.45 -8.03 30.73
CA ASP A 43 -7.70 -8.05 29.98
C ASP A 43 -7.84 -6.77 29.15
N PRO A 44 -8.36 -6.87 27.90
CA PRO A 44 -8.49 -5.74 26.98
C PRO A 44 -9.29 -4.60 27.61
N LYS A 45 -8.68 -3.44 27.83
CA LYS A 45 -9.34 -2.25 28.38
C LYS A 45 -10.35 -1.63 27.42
N SER A 46 -10.15 -1.80 26.12
CA SER A 46 -11.02 -1.29 25.08
C SER A 46 -11.23 -2.31 23.96
N LEU A 47 -12.32 -2.13 23.22
CA LEU A 47 -12.54 -2.89 22.00
C LEU A 47 -11.44 -2.56 20.98
N ALA A 48 -11.02 -3.56 20.20
CA ALA A 48 -10.03 -3.38 19.12
C ALA A 48 -10.50 -2.39 18.02
N ARG A 49 -11.81 -2.12 17.94
CA ARG A 49 -12.40 -1.16 17.00
C ARG A 49 -12.46 0.21 17.66
N ILE A 50 -11.42 0.99 17.47
CA ILE A 50 -11.29 2.36 17.94
C ILE A 50 -11.72 3.30 16.80
N PRO A 51 -12.33 4.47 17.08
CA PRO A 51 -12.59 5.48 16.05
C PRO A 51 -11.31 5.81 15.26
N PHE A 52 -11.43 5.80 13.94
CA PHE A 52 -10.33 6.03 13.03
C PHE A 52 -9.94 7.51 12.97
N SER A 53 -8.65 7.81 12.84
CA SER A 53 -8.21 9.19 12.70
C SER A 53 -8.47 9.70 11.27
N LEU A 54 -9.08 10.88 11.16
CA LEU A 54 -9.31 11.52 9.86
C LEU A 54 -8.00 11.85 9.14
N HIS A 55 -6.92 12.04 9.87
CA HIS A 55 -5.62 12.34 9.28
C HIS A 55 -5.10 11.16 8.42
N PHE A 56 -5.20 9.92 8.90
CA PHE A 56 -4.82 8.76 8.09
C PHE A 56 -5.74 8.56 6.89
N PHE A 57 -7.04 8.89 7.02
CA PHE A 57 -7.97 8.87 5.88
C PHE A 57 -7.50 9.80 4.76
N LEU A 58 -7.17 11.04 5.13
CA LEU A 58 -6.75 12.07 4.18
C LEU A 58 -5.47 11.67 3.44
N ILE A 59 -4.49 11.12 4.14
CA ILE A 59 -3.25 10.60 3.52
C ILE A 59 -3.57 9.47 2.53
N THR A 60 -4.48 8.55 2.84
CA THR A 60 -4.85 7.46 1.90
C THR A 60 -5.54 7.98 0.65
N MET A 61 -6.36 9.03 0.76
CA MET A 61 -7.01 9.66 -0.40
C MET A 61 -6.00 10.37 -1.30
N ILE A 62 -5.07 11.11 -0.71
CA ILE A 62 -3.95 11.73 -1.43
C ILE A 62 -3.13 10.68 -2.18
N PHE A 63 -2.76 9.58 -1.50
CA PHE A 63 -2.03 8.48 -2.12
C PHE A 63 -2.75 7.90 -3.33
N LEU A 64 -4.07 7.70 -3.25
CA LEU A 64 -4.86 7.17 -4.35
C LEU A 64 -4.81 8.09 -5.59
N ILE A 65 -4.95 9.40 -5.38
CA ILE A 65 -4.90 10.39 -6.46
C ILE A 65 -3.52 10.39 -7.11
N PHE A 66 -2.44 10.44 -6.31
CA PHE A 66 -1.08 10.40 -6.82
C PHE A 66 -0.76 9.09 -7.56
N ASP A 67 -1.30 7.94 -7.14
CA ASP A 67 -1.10 6.67 -7.85
C ASP A 67 -1.72 6.73 -9.26
N VAL A 68 -2.95 7.27 -9.39
CA VAL A 68 -3.58 7.49 -10.70
C VAL A 68 -2.74 8.43 -11.57
N GLU A 69 -2.21 9.51 -11.01
CA GLU A 69 -1.35 10.45 -11.73
C GLU A 69 -0.04 9.80 -12.22
N ILE A 70 0.57 8.92 -11.43
CA ILE A 70 1.75 8.16 -11.83
C ILE A 70 1.41 7.15 -12.94
N THR A 71 0.23 6.50 -12.88
CA THR A 71 -0.19 5.63 -13.99
C THR A 71 -0.34 6.40 -15.30
N LEU A 72 -0.75 7.67 -15.26
CA LEU A 72 -0.82 8.55 -16.44
C LEU A 72 0.57 8.96 -16.96
N LEU A 73 1.61 8.94 -16.12
CA LEU A 73 2.99 9.17 -16.56
C LEU A 73 3.58 7.96 -17.32
N PHE A 74 3.13 6.74 -17.02
CA PHE A 74 3.73 5.51 -17.57
C PHE A 74 3.73 5.45 -19.11
N PRO A 75 2.66 5.84 -19.83
CA PRO A 75 2.65 5.89 -21.29
C PRO A 75 3.67 6.86 -21.91
N LEU A 76 4.13 7.88 -21.18
CA LEU A 76 5.14 8.82 -21.70
C LEU A 76 6.44 8.10 -22.05
N ILE A 77 6.82 7.08 -21.28
CA ILE A 77 8.04 6.29 -21.50
C ILE A 77 7.97 5.61 -22.88
N TYR A 78 6.83 5.01 -23.21
CA TYR A 78 6.64 4.35 -24.50
C TYR A 78 6.52 5.35 -25.65
N SER A 79 5.88 6.51 -25.41
CA SER A 79 5.70 7.56 -26.41
C SER A 79 7.01 8.17 -26.91
N PHE A 80 8.12 7.93 -26.20
CA PHE A 80 9.46 8.43 -26.57
C PHE A 80 9.91 8.02 -27.96
N TYR A 81 9.49 6.85 -28.42
CA TYR A 81 9.85 6.34 -29.73
C TYR A 81 8.89 6.75 -30.86
N LEU A 82 7.70 7.26 -30.52
CA LEU A 82 6.61 7.49 -31.48
C LEU A 82 6.38 8.96 -31.82
N VAL A 83 6.67 9.87 -30.89
CA VAL A 83 6.34 11.30 -31.01
C VAL A 83 7.63 12.13 -31.10
N ASN A 84 7.54 13.30 -31.73
CA ASN A 84 8.64 14.27 -31.74
C ASN A 84 9.09 14.62 -30.30
N PHE A 85 10.39 14.50 -30.05
CA PHE A 85 11.04 14.77 -28.77
C PHE A 85 10.64 16.13 -28.17
N LEU A 86 10.59 17.19 -28.97
CA LEU A 86 10.24 18.53 -28.49
C LEU A 86 8.80 18.63 -27.97
N ILE A 87 7.86 17.93 -28.61
CA ILE A 87 6.44 17.95 -28.20
C ILE A 87 6.26 17.16 -26.92
N MET A 88 6.87 15.97 -26.85
CA MET A 88 6.82 15.12 -25.66
C MET A 88 7.45 15.82 -24.44
N MET A 89 8.61 16.46 -24.60
CA MET A 89 9.25 17.20 -23.50
C MET A 89 8.34 18.33 -22.99
N LYS A 90 7.68 19.07 -23.87
CA LYS A 90 6.73 20.12 -23.45
C LYS A 90 5.57 19.56 -22.64
N ILE A 91 4.97 18.45 -23.09
CA ILE A 91 3.84 17.81 -22.42
C ILE A 91 4.26 17.24 -21.06
N SER A 92 5.41 16.55 -20.99
CA SER A 92 5.91 15.97 -19.74
C SER A 92 6.25 17.05 -18.71
N PHE A 93 6.91 18.13 -19.12
CA PHE A 93 7.19 19.26 -18.24
C PHE A 93 5.91 19.92 -17.73
N PHE A 94 4.93 20.13 -18.62
CA PHE A 94 3.64 20.70 -18.22
C PHE A 94 2.91 19.82 -17.21
N PHE A 95 2.90 18.50 -17.42
CA PHE A 95 2.27 17.55 -16.51
C PHE A 95 2.97 17.53 -15.14
N ILE A 96 4.30 17.44 -15.12
CA ILE A 96 5.09 17.46 -13.86
C ILE A 96 4.87 18.78 -13.11
N PHE A 97 4.75 19.89 -13.82
CA PHE A 97 4.48 21.19 -13.21
C PHE A 97 3.13 21.22 -12.48
N ILE A 98 2.08 20.62 -13.06
CA ILE A 98 0.77 20.50 -12.41
C ILE A 98 0.88 19.66 -11.14
N LEU A 99 1.59 18.53 -11.17
CA LEU A 99 1.81 17.68 -9.99
C LEU A 99 2.50 18.44 -8.85
N LEU A 100 3.54 19.21 -9.17
CA LEU A 100 4.27 20.00 -8.19
C LEU A 100 3.38 21.07 -7.54
N ILE A 101 2.53 21.73 -8.32
CA ILE A 101 1.57 22.71 -7.79
C ILE A 101 0.55 22.04 -6.87
N GLY A 102 0.01 20.88 -7.26
CA GLY A 102 -0.94 20.12 -6.45
C GLY A 102 -0.34 19.75 -5.09
N LEU A 103 0.88 19.20 -5.10
CA LEU A 103 1.59 18.83 -3.88
C LEU A 103 1.91 20.04 -3.00
N TYR A 104 2.31 21.17 -3.60
CA TYR A 104 2.54 22.41 -2.85
C TYR A 104 1.25 22.95 -2.20
N HIS A 105 0.12 22.85 -2.90
CA HIS A 105 -1.18 23.21 -2.34
C HIS A 105 -1.55 22.33 -1.14
N GLU A 106 -1.39 21.01 -1.24
CA GLU A 106 -1.64 20.09 -0.13
C GLU A 106 -0.74 20.34 1.08
N TRP A 107 0.53 20.69 0.83
CA TRP A 107 1.46 21.05 1.90
C TRP A 107 1.01 22.34 2.61
N ASN A 108 0.61 23.38 1.87
CA ASN A 108 0.10 24.61 2.47
C ASN A 108 -1.17 24.39 3.31
N GLN A 109 -1.96 23.35 3.02
CA GLN A 109 -3.12 22.96 3.83
C GLN A 109 -2.74 22.18 5.11
N ASN A 110 -1.45 22.01 5.39
CA ASN A 110 -0.92 21.22 6.53
C ASN A 110 -1.44 19.78 6.58
N MET A 111 -1.94 19.25 5.45
CA MET A 111 -2.50 17.90 5.36
C MET A 111 -1.43 16.82 5.54
N LEU A 112 -0.18 17.18 5.24
CA LEU A 112 1.01 16.35 5.38
C LEU A 112 1.70 16.50 6.75
N ASN A 113 1.33 17.51 7.54
CA ASN A 113 1.97 17.75 8.83
C ASN A 113 1.37 16.85 9.89
N TRP A 114 2.24 16.12 10.58
CA TRP A 114 1.84 15.29 11.69
C TRP A 114 1.56 16.18 12.90
N ILE A 115 0.42 15.93 13.54
CA ILE A 115 0.10 16.54 14.83
C ILE A 115 0.93 15.77 15.87
N ASN A 116 1.94 16.43 16.44
CA ASN A 116 2.61 15.94 17.64
C ASN A 116 1.72 16.07 18.87
#